data_AF-A0A7Y3JDT4-F1
#
_entry.id   AF-A0A7Y3JDT4-F1
#
_cell.length_a   1.000
_cell.length_b   1.000
_cell.length_c   1.000
_cell.angle_alpha   90.00
_cell.angle_beta   90.00
_cell.angle_gamma   90.00
#
_symmetry.space_group_name_H-M   'P 1'
#
loop_
_entity.id
_entity.type
_entity.pdbx_description
1 polymer ?
#
loop_
_entity_poly.entity_id
_entity_poly.type
_entity_poly.pdbx_seq_one_letter_code
_entity_poly.pdbx_strand_id
1 'polypeptide(L)'
;MFKSAEFEADFGKQSPESTRQGMSAAMRGEPAQFAVPVFRIIGDTMCMDGAQKVEVNPDKAAIYPGSQFGAASFSIIPVTEAMRFKMMTGEAMAAKDAPDPAEFGGQVVVTHSVASALAIYHATGERAIVMPAFTPENMKTVAEFAKNALKAKDIVVVPDNTPQSKRAAREAAQAVDGKVAQIDYGAEQKNLLGVMAEAHQWADKLFPSPETVLDEVRRDKAVQDAAKRYIREPIANALKWDKSPIPTLIQGRPVAVQRQPVADIER
;
A
#
# COMPACT_ATOMS: atom_id res chain seq x y z
N MET A 1 -6.79 27.30 7.12
CA MET A 1 -7.57 26.70 6.02
C MET A 1 -6.60 26.08 5.04
N PHE A 2 -6.49 24.75 5.04
CA PHE A 2 -5.67 24.02 4.07
C PHE A 2 -6.32 24.16 2.68
N LYS A 3 -5.60 24.76 1.72
CA LYS A 3 -6.04 24.89 0.32
C LYS A 3 -4.95 24.32 -0.58
N SER A 4 -5.10 23.06 -0.97
CA SER A 4 -4.19 22.41 -1.90
C SER A 4 -5.00 21.92 -3.10
N ALA A 5 -4.81 22.58 -4.25
CA ALA A 5 -5.51 22.22 -5.49
C ALA A 5 -5.20 20.78 -5.93
N GLU A 6 -3.99 20.28 -5.63
CA GLU A 6 -3.60 18.89 -5.89
C GLU A 6 -4.43 17.91 -5.05
N PHE A 7 -4.57 18.19 -3.75
CA PHE A 7 -5.42 17.39 -2.88
C PHE A 7 -6.89 17.43 -3.34
N GLU A 8 -7.42 18.63 -3.65
CA GLU A 8 -8.80 18.78 -4.11
C GLU A 8 -9.06 18.00 -5.40
N ALA A 9 -8.10 18.00 -6.33
CA ALA A 9 -8.20 17.23 -7.58
C ALA A 9 -8.13 15.72 -7.33
N ASP A 10 -7.26 15.25 -6.45
CA ASP A 10 -7.09 13.82 -6.15
C ASP A 10 -8.24 13.28 -5.31
N PHE A 11 -8.58 13.96 -4.21
CA PHE A 11 -9.72 13.63 -3.36
C PHE A 11 -11.06 13.79 -4.10
N GLY A 12 -11.14 14.74 -5.03
CA GLY A 12 -12.26 14.96 -5.93
C GLY A 12 -12.60 13.72 -6.77
N LYS A 13 -11.57 13.02 -7.25
CA LYS A 13 -11.68 11.81 -8.09
C LYS A 13 -11.98 10.54 -7.29
N GLN A 14 -11.76 10.54 -5.97
CA GLN A 14 -12.04 9.38 -5.12
C GLN A 14 -13.55 9.17 -4.95
N SER A 15 -14.08 8.18 -5.65
CA SER A 15 -15.37 7.54 -5.40
C SER A 15 -15.20 6.30 -4.52
N PRO A 16 -16.27 5.78 -3.88
CA PRO A 16 -16.23 4.50 -3.17
C PRO A 16 -15.72 3.34 -4.05
N GLU A 17 -16.14 3.31 -5.32
CA GLU A 17 -15.70 2.31 -6.28
C GLU A 17 -14.20 2.42 -6.60
N SER A 18 -13.70 3.63 -6.87
CA SER A 18 -12.27 3.84 -7.14
C SER A 18 -11.40 3.50 -5.91
N THR A 19 -11.89 3.81 -4.71
CA THR A 19 -11.22 3.42 -3.45
C THR A 19 -11.18 1.91 -3.30
N ARG A 20 -12.27 1.20 -3.60
CA ARG A 20 -12.33 -0.27 -3.56
C ARG A 20 -11.38 -0.92 -4.56
N GLN A 21 -11.33 -0.39 -5.79
CA GLN A 21 -10.39 -0.86 -6.83
C GLN A 21 -8.94 -0.62 -6.40
N GLY A 22 -8.63 0.58 -5.89
CA GLY A 22 -7.31 0.90 -5.35
C GLY A 22 -6.93 0.00 -4.18
N MET A 23 -7.87 -0.29 -3.28
CA MET A 23 -7.64 -1.20 -2.14
C MET A 23 -7.42 -2.64 -2.60
N SER A 24 -8.17 -3.09 -3.59
CA SER A 24 -7.99 -4.41 -4.19
C SER A 24 -6.61 -4.53 -4.85
N ALA A 25 -6.15 -3.48 -5.56
CA ALA A 25 -4.81 -3.40 -6.12
C ALA A 25 -3.73 -3.44 -5.03
N ALA A 26 -3.88 -2.60 -4.00
CA ALA A 26 -3.04 -2.58 -2.81
C ALA A 26 -2.89 -3.97 -2.15
N MET A 27 -3.99 -4.71 -2.00
CA MET A 27 -3.97 -6.06 -1.40
C MET A 27 -3.23 -7.08 -2.26
N ARG A 28 -3.19 -6.89 -3.58
CA ARG A 28 -2.36 -7.68 -4.52
C ARG A 28 -0.90 -7.22 -4.56
N GLY A 29 -0.50 -6.23 -3.77
CA GLY A 29 0.84 -5.63 -3.79
C GLY A 29 1.09 -4.69 -4.96
N GLU A 30 0.05 -4.31 -5.71
CA GLU A 30 0.14 -3.32 -6.78
C GLU A 30 0.21 -1.90 -6.20
N PRO A 31 0.85 -0.93 -6.89
CA PRO A 31 0.85 0.45 -6.47
C PRO A 31 -0.57 1.02 -6.41
N ALA A 32 -0.95 1.59 -5.27
CA ALA A 32 -2.20 2.32 -5.11
C ALA A 32 -1.95 3.62 -4.34
N GLN A 33 -2.74 4.66 -4.64
CA GLN A 33 -2.61 5.96 -3.96
C GLN A 33 -3.97 6.44 -3.49
N PHE A 34 -4.00 6.97 -2.27
CA PHE A 34 -5.20 7.52 -1.64
C PHE A 34 -4.89 8.89 -1.06
N ALA A 35 -5.80 9.83 -1.25
CA ALA A 35 -5.83 11.07 -0.52
C ALA A 35 -6.72 10.90 0.72
N VAL A 36 -6.25 11.30 1.89
CA VAL A 36 -7.02 11.21 3.13
C VAL A 36 -6.94 12.55 3.86
N PRO A 37 -8.09 13.18 4.21
CA PRO A 37 -8.08 14.46 4.89
C PRO A 37 -7.58 14.31 6.34
N VAL A 38 -6.92 15.34 6.84
CA VAL A 38 -6.44 15.43 8.22
C VAL A 38 -7.23 16.52 8.91
N PHE A 39 -7.91 16.13 9.99
CA PHE A 39 -8.66 17.02 10.85
C PHE A 39 -7.92 17.24 12.17
N ARG A 40 -8.11 18.42 12.75
CA ARG A 40 -7.73 18.72 14.12
C ARG A 40 -8.98 19.02 14.93
N ILE A 41 -9.00 18.54 16.18
CA ILE A 41 -10.07 18.84 17.13
C ILE A 41 -9.84 20.24 17.72
N ILE A 42 -10.85 21.10 17.61
CA ILE A 42 -10.90 22.45 18.20
C ILE A 42 -12.20 22.59 18.97
N GLY A 43 -12.14 22.41 20.29
CA GLY A 43 -13.33 22.31 21.14
C GLY A 43 -14.21 21.14 20.71
N ASP A 44 -15.48 21.42 20.42
CA ASP A 44 -16.46 20.43 19.93
C ASP A 44 -16.52 20.33 18.39
N THR A 45 -15.60 21.02 17.70
CA THR A 45 -15.55 21.07 16.23
C THR A 45 -14.27 20.46 15.68
N MET A 46 -14.31 20.10 14.40
CA MET A 46 -13.20 19.59 13.61
C MET A 46 -12.90 20.61 12.51
N CYS A 47 -11.62 20.95 12.35
CA CYS A 47 -11.14 21.77 11.26
C CYS A 47 -10.20 20.95 10.38
N MET A 48 -10.29 21.12 9.07
CA MET A 48 -9.34 20.51 8.15
C MET A 48 -8.01 21.27 8.17
N ASP A 49 -6.95 20.60 8.62
CA ASP A 49 -5.62 21.17 8.84
C ASP A 49 -4.56 20.62 7.87
N GLY A 50 -4.89 19.57 7.12
CA GLY A 50 -3.99 19.01 6.13
C GLY A 50 -4.58 17.86 5.34
N ALA A 51 -3.72 17.18 4.58
CA ALA A 51 -4.03 15.94 3.91
C ALA A 51 -2.82 14.99 3.90
N GLN A 52 -3.07 13.69 4.02
CA GLN A 52 -2.06 12.67 3.82
C GLN A 52 -2.23 12.00 2.47
N LYS A 53 -1.12 11.81 1.75
CA LYS A 53 -1.06 10.98 0.56
C LYS A 53 -0.60 9.58 0.99
N VAL A 54 -1.53 8.64 1.01
CA VAL A 54 -1.25 7.26 1.35
C VAL A 54 -0.95 6.52 0.08
N GLU A 55 0.31 6.25 -0.15
CA GLU A 55 0.73 5.32 -1.17
C GLU A 55 0.80 3.94 -0.52
N VAL A 56 0.21 2.94 -1.16
CA VAL A 56 0.34 1.54 -0.76
C VAL A 56 1.46 0.94 -1.57
N ASN A 57 2.39 0.29 -0.86
CA ASN A 57 3.70 -0.12 -1.33
C ASN A 57 4.77 0.98 -1.51
N PRO A 58 5.05 1.81 -0.47
CA PRO A 58 6.33 2.48 -0.39
C PRO A 58 6.96 2.25 0.96
N ASP A 59 8.28 2.32 0.96
CA ASP A 59 9.07 2.44 2.17
C ASP A 59 8.76 3.72 3.00
N LYS A 60 7.80 4.58 2.59
CA LYS A 60 7.47 5.89 3.18
C LYS A 60 6.01 6.32 2.98
N ALA A 61 5.39 6.93 4.00
CA ALA A 61 4.15 7.69 3.85
C ALA A 61 4.44 9.08 3.26
N ALA A 62 3.66 9.54 2.28
CA ALA A 62 3.80 10.86 1.68
C ALA A 62 2.79 11.85 2.27
N ILE A 63 3.16 13.13 2.33
CA ILE A 63 2.34 14.21 2.87
C ILE A 63 2.17 15.26 1.77
N TYR A 64 0.96 15.77 1.56
CA TYR A 64 0.75 16.87 0.63
C TYR A 64 1.43 18.15 1.14
N PRO A 65 2.06 18.95 0.25
CA PRO A 65 2.68 20.22 0.63
C PRO A 65 1.72 21.11 1.43
N GLY A 66 2.23 21.75 2.49
CA GLY A 66 1.45 22.64 3.35
C GLY A 66 0.57 21.95 4.40
N SER A 67 0.57 20.61 4.48
CA SER A 67 -0.16 19.89 5.53
C SER A 67 0.54 20.01 6.88
N GLN A 68 -0.25 20.21 7.94
CA GLN A 68 0.26 20.22 9.31
C GLN A 68 -0.23 19.00 10.08
N PHE A 69 0.70 18.15 10.53
CA PHE A 69 0.42 17.07 11.48
C PHE A 69 0.86 17.53 12.86
N GLY A 70 -0.07 17.55 13.81
CA GLY A 70 0.19 17.97 15.18
C GLY A 70 -0.59 17.15 16.19
N ALA A 71 -0.51 17.57 17.45
CA ALA A 71 -1.34 16.98 18.50
C ALA A 71 -2.83 17.06 18.13
N ALA A 72 -3.58 16.01 18.48
CA ALA A 72 -5.00 15.86 18.17
C ALA A 72 -5.34 15.87 16.66
N SER A 73 -4.41 15.46 15.79
CA SER A 73 -4.69 15.29 14.36
C SER A 73 -5.19 13.88 14.07
N PHE A 74 -6.21 13.75 13.23
CA PHE A 74 -6.83 12.46 12.90
C PHE A 74 -7.61 12.52 11.59
N SER A 75 -8.03 11.38 11.05
CA SER A 75 -9.00 11.33 9.95
C SER A 75 -10.24 10.56 10.35
N ILE A 76 -11.26 10.58 9.49
CA ILE A 76 -12.47 9.76 9.60
C ILE A 76 -12.76 9.17 8.22
N ILE A 77 -12.99 7.85 8.19
CA ILE A 77 -13.39 7.10 7.01
C ILE A 77 -14.68 6.33 7.37
N PRO A 78 -15.78 6.45 6.63
CA PRO A 78 -15.94 7.28 5.42
C PRO A 78 -16.06 8.77 5.73
N VAL A 79 -15.79 9.61 4.72
CA VAL A 79 -16.10 11.04 4.76
C VAL A 79 -17.51 11.23 4.21
N THR A 80 -18.40 11.87 4.98
CA THR A 80 -19.78 12.16 4.54
C THR A 80 -19.80 13.28 3.49
N GLU A 81 -20.91 13.41 2.76
CA GLU A 81 -21.10 14.54 1.84
C GLU A 81 -21.06 15.89 2.56
N ALA A 82 -21.61 15.97 3.78
CA ALA A 82 -21.60 17.17 4.60
C ALA A 82 -20.17 17.56 5.00
N MET A 83 -19.36 16.60 5.43
CA MET A 83 -17.93 16.83 5.69
C MET A 83 -17.22 17.28 4.41
N ARG A 84 -17.45 16.59 3.29
CA ARG A 84 -16.83 16.94 2.01
C ARG A 84 -17.14 18.37 1.60
N PHE A 85 -18.40 18.79 1.68
CA PHE A 85 -18.80 20.15 1.37
C PHE A 85 -18.09 21.17 2.27
N LYS A 86 -18.13 20.97 3.59
CA LYS A 86 -17.51 21.89 4.56
C LYS A 86 -16.00 21.93 4.46
N MET A 87 -15.35 20.82 4.13
CA MET A 87 -13.92 20.79 3.82
C MET A 87 -13.58 21.69 2.64
N MET A 88 -14.35 21.61 1.55
CA MET A 88 -14.12 22.39 0.33
C MET A 88 -14.42 23.89 0.54
N THR A 89 -15.39 24.23 1.39
CA THR A 89 -15.66 25.63 1.78
C THR A 89 -14.82 26.10 2.97
N GLY A 90 -14.03 25.19 3.55
CA GLY A 90 -13.23 25.30 4.78
C GLY A 90 -13.98 25.88 5.99
N GLU A 91 -15.23 25.50 6.11
CA GLU A 91 -16.05 25.70 7.31
C GLU A 91 -15.66 24.69 8.40
N ALA A 92 -15.89 25.06 9.66
CA ALA A 92 -15.74 24.14 10.77
C ALA A 92 -16.85 23.06 10.73
N MET A 93 -16.46 21.81 11.00
CA MET A 93 -17.37 20.66 11.07
C MET A 93 -17.70 20.36 12.53
N ALA A 94 -18.98 20.18 12.84
CA ALA A 94 -19.44 19.69 14.13
C ALA A 94 -19.52 18.16 14.10
N ALA A 95 -19.66 17.53 15.28
CA ALA A 95 -19.82 16.08 15.41
C ALA A 95 -20.98 15.51 14.55
N LYS A 96 -22.07 16.26 14.39
CA LYS A 96 -23.23 15.88 13.56
C LYS A 96 -22.95 15.79 12.07
N ASP A 97 -21.83 16.37 11.60
CA ASP A 97 -21.44 16.29 10.19
C ASP A 97 -20.69 14.97 9.91
N ALA A 98 -20.09 14.36 10.94
CA ALA A 98 -19.42 13.06 10.84
C ALA A 98 -20.43 11.91 10.66
N PRO A 99 -19.98 10.72 10.19
CA PRO A 99 -20.86 9.56 10.08
C PRO A 99 -21.47 9.20 11.43
N ASP A 100 -22.77 8.92 11.47
CA ASP A 100 -23.47 8.55 12.71
C ASP A 100 -23.13 7.11 13.09
N PRO A 101 -22.47 6.83 14.23
CA PRO A 101 -22.17 5.47 14.64
C PRO A 101 -23.39 4.55 14.69
N ALA A 102 -24.61 5.06 14.94
CA ALA A 102 -25.82 4.25 14.94
C ALA A 102 -26.10 3.58 13.59
N GLU A 103 -25.74 4.22 12.48
CA GLU A 103 -25.85 3.66 11.12
C GLU A 103 -24.80 2.56 10.85
N PHE A 104 -23.73 2.53 11.66
CA PHE A 104 -22.61 1.60 11.58
C PHE A 104 -22.56 0.64 12.79
N GLY A 105 -23.74 0.26 13.31
CA GLY A 105 -23.85 -0.73 14.40
C GLY A 105 -23.32 -0.25 15.76
N GLY A 106 -23.11 1.06 15.92
CA GLY A 106 -22.55 1.69 17.12
C GLY A 106 -21.04 1.54 17.27
N GLN A 107 -20.36 1.03 16.25
CA GLN A 107 -18.94 0.67 16.28
C GLN A 107 -18.07 1.75 15.63
N VAL A 108 -16.99 2.12 16.34
CA VAL A 108 -15.92 2.96 15.79
C VAL A 108 -14.59 2.28 16.03
N VAL A 109 -13.75 2.26 15.00
CA VAL A 109 -12.40 1.70 15.08
C VAL A 109 -11.39 2.85 15.05
N VAL A 110 -10.54 2.95 16.07
CA VAL A 110 -9.45 3.92 16.11
C VAL A 110 -8.15 3.21 15.75
N THR A 111 -7.45 3.67 14.71
CA THR A 111 -6.19 3.06 14.28
C THR A 111 -5.01 3.99 14.50
N HIS A 112 -3.80 3.44 14.59
CA HIS A 112 -2.60 4.27 14.59
C HIS A 112 -2.36 4.91 13.21
N SER A 113 -2.35 4.12 12.13
CA SER A 113 -2.05 4.62 10.77
C SER A 113 -3.24 4.53 9.83
N VAL A 114 -3.19 5.32 8.75
CA VAL A 114 -4.17 5.27 7.68
C VAL A 114 -4.10 3.96 6.89
N ALA A 115 -2.92 3.36 6.75
CA ALA A 115 -2.79 2.04 6.13
C ALA A 115 -3.63 1.00 6.86
N SER A 116 -3.52 0.95 8.20
CA SER A 116 -4.39 0.10 9.03
C SER A 116 -5.86 0.50 8.92
N ALA A 117 -6.18 1.80 8.83
CA ALA A 117 -7.57 2.25 8.69
C ALA A 117 -8.22 1.77 7.39
N LEU A 118 -7.52 1.95 6.26
CA LEU A 118 -7.98 1.53 4.94
C LEU A 118 -8.15 0.01 4.85
N ALA A 119 -7.22 -0.74 5.45
CA ALA A 119 -7.30 -2.20 5.55
C ALA A 119 -8.59 -2.65 6.25
N ILE A 120 -8.92 -2.06 7.40
CA ILE A 120 -10.14 -2.38 8.17
C ILE A 120 -11.40 -1.96 7.43
N TYR A 121 -11.41 -0.74 6.90
CA TYR A 121 -12.57 -0.21 6.19
C TYR A 121 -12.92 -1.11 4.99
N HIS A 122 -11.90 -1.56 4.24
CA HIS A 122 -12.08 -2.51 3.15
C HIS A 122 -12.52 -3.90 3.65
N ALA A 123 -11.85 -4.46 4.68
CA ALA A 123 -12.15 -5.79 5.20
C ALA A 123 -13.57 -5.93 5.79
N THR A 124 -14.13 -4.83 6.30
CA THR A 124 -15.49 -4.77 6.83
C THR A 124 -16.56 -4.54 5.76
N GLY A 125 -16.19 -4.51 4.48
CA GLY A 125 -17.11 -4.19 3.39
C GLY A 125 -17.66 -2.77 3.49
N GLU A 126 -16.86 -1.82 3.99
CA GLU A 126 -17.19 -0.40 4.10
C GLU A 126 -18.31 -0.10 5.13
N ARG A 127 -18.45 -0.98 6.14
CA ARG A 127 -19.49 -0.90 7.18
C ARG A 127 -18.97 -0.51 8.56
N ALA A 128 -17.78 0.08 8.63
CA ALA A 128 -17.20 0.58 9.88
C ALA A 128 -16.79 2.05 9.73
N ILE A 129 -16.93 2.81 10.82
CA ILE A 129 -16.28 4.11 10.95
C ILE A 129 -14.87 3.85 11.45
N VAL A 130 -13.87 4.28 10.71
CA VAL A 130 -12.45 4.09 11.05
C VAL A 130 -11.75 5.43 11.15
N MET A 131 -11.06 5.65 12.27
CA MET A 131 -10.46 6.92 12.64
C MET A 131 -8.95 6.76 12.87
N PRO A 132 -8.10 7.01 11.85
CA PRO A 132 -6.65 6.97 12.03
C PRO A 132 -6.16 8.18 12.81
N ALA A 133 -5.35 7.94 13.84
CA ALA A 133 -4.77 8.96 14.71
C ALA A 133 -3.42 9.52 14.21
N PHE A 134 -2.84 8.90 13.18
CA PHE A 134 -1.53 9.18 12.56
C PHE A 134 -0.30 8.98 13.44
N THR A 135 -0.40 9.22 14.74
CA THR A 135 0.67 9.00 15.73
C THR A 135 0.12 8.33 16.98
N PRO A 136 0.96 7.64 17.78
CA PRO A 136 0.49 6.97 18.99
C PRO A 136 -0.11 7.96 20.01
N GLU A 137 0.44 9.16 20.11
CA GLU A 137 0.03 10.18 21.09
C GLU A 137 -1.40 10.66 20.87
N ASN A 138 -1.86 10.64 19.63
CA ASN A 138 -3.20 11.11 19.27
C ASN A 138 -4.28 10.05 19.53
N MET A 139 -3.94 8.76 19.67
CA MET A 139 -4.92 7.66 19.75
C MET A 139 -5.92 7.84 20.89
N LYS A 140 -5.45 8.31 22.06
CA LYS A 140 -6.32 8.57 23.21
C LYS A 140 -7.32 9.67 22.91
N THR A 141 -6.86 10.80 22.42
CA THR A 141 -7.71 11.96 22.09
C THR A 141 -8.75 11.60 21.03
N VAL A 142 -8.37 10.81 20.02
CA VAL A 142 -9.28 10.36 18.96
C VAL A 142 -10.32 9.38 19.51
N ALA A 143 -9.94 8.45 20.38
CA ALA A 143 -10.87 7.56 21.05
C ALA A 143 -11.86 8.35 21.93
N GLU A 144 -11.37 9.31 22.71
CA GLU A 144 -12.22 10.18 23.54
C GLU A 144 -13.20 10.99 22.68
N PHE A 145 -12.77 11.48 21.52
CA PHE A 145 -13.67 12.12 20.56
C PHE A 145 -14.75 11.18 20.05
N ALA A 146 -14.40 9.94 19.66
CA ALA A 146 -15.38 8.94 19.24
C ALA A 146 -16.42 8.65 20.33
N LYS A 147 -16.01 8.55 21.60
CA LYS A 147 -16.92 8.34 22.73
C LYS A 147 -17.77 9.57 23.02
N ASN A 148 -17.14 10.72 23.17
CA ASN A 148 -17.77 11.90 23.77
C ASN A 148 -18.52 12.75 22.75
N ALA A 149 -17.97 12.91 21.54
CA ALA A 149 -18.57 13.71 20.48
C ALA A 149 -19.46 12.87 19.58
N LEU A 150 -18.96 11.73 19.08
CA LEU A 150 -19.74 10.86 18.18
C LEU A 150 -20.71 9.92 18.91
N LYS A 151 -20.59 9.80 20.24
CA LYS A 151 -21.44 8.90 21.06
C LYS A 151 -21.35 7.43 20.64
N ALA A 152 -20.17 7.01 20.15
CA ALA A 152 -19.91 5.61 19.82
C ALA A 152 -20.09 4.71 21.04
N LYS A 153 -20.73 3.54 20.84
CA LYS A 153 -21.02 2.59 21.93
C LYS A 153 -19.93 1.55 22.09
N ASP A 154 -19.32 1.12 21.00
CA ASP A 154 -18.24 0.13 21.00
C ASP A 154 -17.04 0.72 20.25
N ILE A 155 -15.93 0.88 20.96
CA ILE A 155 -14.71 1.48 20.42
C ILE A 155 -13.61 0.42 20.45
N VAL A 156 -13.08 0.10 19.27
CA VAL A 156 -11.96 -0.83 19.11
C VAL A 156 -10.73 -0.04 18.70
N VAL A 157 -9.66 -0.16 19.47
CA VAL A 157 -8.39 0.50 19.21
C VAL A 157 -7.41 -0.50 18.61
N VAL A 158 -6.87 -0.16 17.44
CA VAL A 158 -5.99 -1.02 16.64
C VAL A 158 -4.60 -0.41 16.58
N PRO A 159 -3.61 -0.99 17.29
CA PRO A 159 -2.22 -0.53 17.22
C PRO A 159 -1.55 -1.01 15.92
N ASP A 160 -0.48 -0.32 15.52
CA ASP A 160 0.49 -0.86 14.56
C ASP A 160 1.58 -1.68 15.29
N ASN A 161 2.51 -2.29 14.54
CA ASN A 161 3.52 -3.18 15.11
C ASN A 161 4.71 -2.45 15.75
N THR A 162 4.45 -1.57 16.72
CA THR A 162 5.49 -0.94 17.53
C THR A 162 5.12 -0.99 19.02
N PRO A 163 6.11 -1.07 19.93
CA PRO A 163 5.84 -1.05 21.37
C PRO A 163 5.06 0.20 21.82
N GLN A 164 5.40 1.36 21.25
CA GLN A 164 4.75 2.63 21.55
C GLN A 164 3.28 2.64 21.10
N SER A 165 2.99 2.15 19.89
CA SER A 165 1.62 2.06 19.38
C SER A 165 0.78 1.08 20.20
N LYS A 166 1.33 -0.10 20.54
CA LYS A 166 0.65 -1.10 21.39
C LYS A 166 0.34 -0.55 22.78
N ARG A 167 1.25 0.23 23.37
CA ARG A 167 1.03 0.88 24.66
C ARG A 167 -0.05 1.96 24.56
N ALA A 168 0.06 2.87 23.59
CA ALA A 168 -0.90 3.95 23.38
C ALA A 168 -2.31 3.41 23.11
N ALA A 169 -2.44 2.30 22.37
CA ALA A 169 -3.72 1.67 22.13
C ALA A 169 -4.41 1.18 23.42
N ARG A 170 -3.64 0.60 24.36
CA ARG A 170 -4.16 0.19 25.68
C ARG A 170 -4.60 1.38 26.51
N GLU A 171 -3.79 2.43 26.56
CA GLU A 171 -4.12 3.66 27.29
C GLU A 171 -5.37 4.35 26.71
N ALA A 172 -5.48 4.41 25.37
CA ALA A 172 -6.63 4.94 24.67
C ALA A 172 -7.90 4.13 24.93
N ALA A 173 -7.83 2.80 24.80
CA ALA A 173 -8.97 1.91 25.07
C ALA A 173 -9.42 2.03 26.52
N GLN A 174 -8.50 2.06 27.48
CA GLN A 174 -8.83 2.23 28.90
C GLN A 174 -9.54 3.57 29.18
N ALA A 175 -9.13 4.67 28.52
CA ALA A 175 -9.75 5.98 28.71
C ALA A 175 -11.24 6.01 28.29
N VAL A 176 -11.63 5.14 27.37
CA VAL A 176 -12.98 5.13 26.78
C VAL A 176 -13.79 3.89 27.13
N ASP A 177 -13.28 2.99 27.98
CA ASP A 177 -13.89 1.66 28.21
C ASP A 177 -14.07 0.87 26.90
N GLY A 178 -13.07 0.98 26.02
CA GLY A 178 -12.99 0.31 24.73
C GLY A 178 -12.16 -0.97 24.77
N LYS A 179 -12.00 -1.60 23.60
CA LYS A 179 -11.22 -2.83 23.42
C LYS A 179 -9.96 -2.55 22.63
N VAL A 180 -8.92 -3.35 22.83
CA VAL A 180 -7.72 -3.33 21.98
C VAL A 180 -7.76 -4.56 21.07
N ALA A 181 -7.59 -4.36 19.76
CA ALA A 181 -7.44 -5.48 18.84
C ALA A 181 -6.07 -6.15 19.04
N GLN A 182 -6.07 -7.47 19.17
CA GLN A 182 -4.86 -8.27 19.16
C GLN A 182 -4.60 -8.74 17.73
N ILE A 183 -3.46 -8.30 17.17
CA ILE A 183 -3.03 -8.67 15.82
C ILE A 183 -1.67 -9.35 15.93
N ASP A 184 -1.58 -10.55 15.34
CA ASP A 184 -0.35 -11.33 15.28
C ASP A 184 0.53 -10.85 14.13
N TYR A 185 1.26 -9.77 14.38
CA TYR A 185 2.22 -9.23 13.43
C TYR A 185 3.47 -10.12 13.32
N GLY A 186 3.88 -10.40 12.09
CA GLY A 186 5.22 -10.88 11.75
C GLY A 186 6.30 -9.81 11.97
N ALA A 187 7.56 -10.23 11.96
CA ALA A 187 8.70 -9.38 12.29
C ALA A 187 8.85 -8.15 11.36
N GLU A 188 8.60 -8.33 10.06
CA GLU A 188 8.75 -7.27 9.05
C GLU A 188 7.47 -6.45 8.82
N GLN A 189 6.35 -6.88 9.38
CA GLN A 189 5.06 -6.23 9.17
C GLN A 189 4.93 -5.00 10.07
N LYS A 190 4.80 -3.82 9.45
CA LYS A 190 4.70 -2.55 10.18
C LYS A 190 3.28 -2.24 10.64
N ASN A 191 2.26 -2.62 9.87
CA ASN A 191 0.85 -2.25 10.07
C ASN A 191 -0.08 -3.33 9.49
N LEU A 192 -1.40 -3.20 9.73
CA LEU A 192 -2.38 -4.23 9.35
C LEU A 192 -2.49 -4.43 7.83
N LEU A 193 -2.27 -3.37 7.03
CA LEU A 193 -2.25 -3.50 5.58
C LEU A 193 -1.12 -4.42 5.11
N GLY A 194 0.05 -4.33 5.74
CA GLY A 194 1.17 -5.26 5.48
C GLY A 194 0.83 -6.71 5.82
N VAL A 195 0.09 -6.95 6.92
CA VAL A 195 -0.40 -8.29 7.27
C VAL A 195 -1.32 -8.83 6.19
N MET A 196 -2.29 -8.02 5.74
CA MET A 196 -3.25 -8.44 4.71
C MET A 196 -2.58 -8.68 3.35
N ALA A 197 -1.65 -7.81 2.94
CA ALA A 197 -0.89 -7.97 1.71
C ALA A 197 -0.05 -9.26 1.72
N GLU A 198 0.63 -9.56 2.83
CA GLU A 198 1.36 -10.82 2.97
C GLU A 198 0.43 -12.04 2.93
N ALA A 199 -0.72 -11.98 3.63
CA ALA A 199 -1.71 -13.05 3.59
C ALA A 199 -2.22 -13.33 2.17
N HIS A 200 -2.47 -12.28 1.38
CA HIS A 200 -2.83 -12.40 -0.03
C HIS A 200 -1.71 -13.05 -0.86
N GLN A 201 -0.46 -12.64 -0.69
CA GLN A 201 0.68 -13.26 -1.40
C GLN A 201 0.82 -14.75 -1.07
N TRP A 202 0.58 -15.15 0.18
CA TRP A 202 0.59 -16.57 0.56
C TRP A 202 -0.60 -17.33 -0.02
N ALA A 203 -1.79 -16.73 -0.02
CA ALA A 203 -2.97 -17.32 -0.65
C ALA A 203 -2.75 -17.55 -2.14
N ASP A 204 -2.18 -16.58 -2.85
CA ASP A 204 -1.88 -16.69 -4.29
C ASP A 204 -0.82 -17.76 -4.58
N LYS A 205 0.18 -17.95 -3.70
CA LYS A 205 1.15 -19.05 -3.82
C LYS A 205 0.52 -20.43 -3.62
N LEU A 206 -0.46 -20.54 -2.72
CA LEU A 206 -1.14 -21.80 -2.39
C LEU A 206 -2.26 -22.14 -3.38
N PHE A 207 -2.91 -21.12 -3.94
CA PHE A 207 -4.03 -21.21 -4.88
C PHE A 207 -3.80 -20.23 -6.05
N PRO A 208 -2.80 -20.49 -6.91
CA PRO A 208 -2.50 -19.61 -8.02
C PRO A 208 -3.73 -19.48 -8.93
N SER A 209 -4.01 -18.25 -9.36
CA SER A 209 -5.12 -17.99 -10.27
C SER A 209 -4.94 -18.79 -11.57
N PRO A 210 -6.03 -19.25 -12.22
CA PRO A 210 -5.92 -20.05 -13.44
C PRO A 210 -5.08 -19.38 -14.54
N GLU A 211 -5.09 -18.04 -14.58
CA GLU A 211 -4.30 -17.23 -15.50
C GLU A 211 -2.79 -17.25 -15.17
N THR A 212 -2.41 -17.18 -13.89
CA THR A 212 -0.99 -17.29 -13.49
C THR A 212 -0.43 -18.68 -13.75
N VAL A 213 -1.21 -19.73 -13.56
CA VAL A 213 -0.81 -21.10 -13.93
C VAL A 213 -0.60 -21.23 -15.44
N LEU A 214 -1.48 -20.63 -16.26
CA LEU A 214 -1.34 -20.67 -17.72
C LEU A 214 -0.12 -19.87 -18.22
N ASP A 215 0.18 -18.73 -17.60
CA ASP A 215 1.34 -17.91 -17.95
C ASP A 215 2.67 -18.50 -17.45
N GLU A 216 2.67 -19.17 -16.29
CA GLU A 216 3.82 -19.97 -15.84
C GLU A 216 4.06 -21.16 -16.76
N VAL A 217 3.02 -21.90 -17.15
CA VAL A 217 3.12 -23.00 -18.12
C VAL A 217 3.60 -22.49 -19.49
N ARG A 218 3.19 -21.30 -19.92
CA ARG A 218 3.69 -20.68 -21.16
C ARG A 218 5.15 -20.23 -21.05
N ARG A 219 5.56 -19.64 -19.92
CA ARG A 219 6.97 -19.29 -19.66
C ARG A 219 7.85 -20.52 -19.60
N ASP A 220 7.43 -21.57 -18.89
CA ASP A 220 8.16 -22.83 -18.81
C ASP A 220 8.27 -23.51 -20.17
N LYS A 221 7.20 -23.46 -20.99
CA LYS A 221 7.25 -23.95 -22.35
C LYS A 221 8.22 -23.14 -23.22
N ALA A 222 8.25 -21.81 -23.09
CA ALA A 222 9.19 -20.95 -23.80
C ALA A 222 10.65 -21.20 -23.38
N VAL A 223 10.91 -21.43 -22.09
CA VAL A 223 12.24 -21.79 -21.55
C VAL A 223 12.66 -23.18 -22.01
N GLN A 224 11.74 -24.17 -22.00
CA GLN A 224 11.99 -25.50 -22.53
C GLN A 224 12.23 -25.49 -24.04
N ASP A 225 11.50 -24.68 -24.80
CA ASP A 225 11.69 -24.53 -26.24
C ASP A 225 13.01 -23.80 -26.56
N ALA A 226 13.41 -22.81 -25.74
CA ALA A 226 14.72 -22.19 -25.82
C ALA A 226 15.84 -23.21 -25.51
N ALA A 227 15.71 -24.01 -24.45
CA ALA A 227 16.67 -25.06 -24.10
C ALA A 227 16.78 -26.12 -25.21
N LYS A 228 15.66 -26.51 -25.84
CA LYS A 228 15.66 -27.44 -27.00
C LYS A 228 16.35 -26.84 -28.23
N ARG A 229 16.27 -25.52 -28.46
CA ARG A 229 17.04 -24.83 -29.52
C ARG A 229 18.53 -24.85 -29.22
N TYR A 230 18.94 -24.54 -27.99
CA TYR A 230 20.33 -24.61 -27.54
C TYR A 230 20.95 -26.02 -27.59
N ILE A 231 20.15 -27.07 -27.48
CA ILE A 231 20.63 -28.47 -27.61
C ILE A 231 20.68 -28.91 -29.08
N ARG A 232 19.82 -28.39 -29.96
CA ARG A 232 19.79 -28.76 -31.39
C ARG A 232 20.81 -28.00 -32.27
N GLU A 233 21.13 -26.75 -31.94
CA GLU A 233 22.09 -25.94 -32.71
C GLU A 233 23.55 -26.45 -32.70
N PRO A 234 24.07 -27.05 -31.61
CA PRO A 234 25.39 -27.68 -31.62
C PRO A 234 25.43 -28.96 -32.46
N ILE A 235 24.35 -29.74 -32.47
CA ILE A 235 24.28 -31.04 -33.18
C ILE A 235 24.18 -30.82 -34.70
N ALA A 236 23.47 -29.79 -35.15
CA ALA A 236 23.42 -29.43 -36.57
C ALA A 236 24.75 -28.83 -37.08
N ASN A 237 25.55 -28.22 -36.21
CA ASN A 237 26.85 -27.63 -36.56
C ASN A 237 28.06 -28.56 -36.31
N ALA A 238 27.89 -29.68 -35.59
CA ALA A 238 28.97 -30.66 -35.36
C ALA A 238 29.54 -31.26 -36.66
N LEU A 239 28.73 -31.34 -37.73
CA LEU A 239 29.18 -31.78 -39.06
C LEU A 239 30.11 -30.78 -39.79
N LYS A 240 30.27 -29.55 -39.28
CA LYS A 240 31.18 -28.54 -39.86
C LYS A 240 32.50 -28.39 -39.12
N TRP A 241 32.66 -29.01 -37.95
CA TRP A 241 33.85 -28.87 -37.12
C TRP A 241 34.95 -29.91 -37.42
N ASP A 242 34.64 -30.90 -38.27
CA ASP A 242 35.55 -32.01 -38.59
C ASP A 242 36.56 -31.70 -39.72
N LYS A 243 36.76 -30.41 -40.07
CA LYS A 243 37.66 -29.99 -41.15
C LYS A 243 38.59 -28.82 -40.79
N SER A 244 38.89 -28.61 -39.52
CA SER A 244 39.93 -27.66 -39.13
C SER A 244 41.13 -28.41 -38.56
N PRO A 245 42.33 -28.32 -39.19
CA PRO A 245 43.52 -28.96 -38.65
C PRO A 245 43.85 -28.33 -37.30
N ILE A 246 44.04 -29.18 -36.29
CA ILE A 246 44.44 -28.80 -34.94
C ILE A 246 45.84 -28.16 -35.03
N PRO A 247 46.04 -26.90 -34.60
CA PRO A 247 47.38 -26.33 -34.53
C PRO A 247 48.13 -26.96 -33.36
N THR A 248 49.17 -27.72 -33.68
CA THR A 248 50.12 -28.26 -32.71
C THR A 248 50.85 -27.11 -32.02
N LEU A 249 50.63 -26.96 -30.71
CA LEU A 249 51.38 -26.03 -29.85
C LEU A 249 52.82 -26.54 -29.71
N ILE A 250 53.78 -25.83 -30.31
CA ILE A 250 55.19 -25.92 -29.93
C ILE A 250 55.64 -24.54 -29.43
N GLN A 251 55.90 -24.49 -28.11
CA GLN A 251 56.72 -23.56 -27.34
C GLN A 251 56.84 -22.09 -27.82
N GLY A 252 56.08 -21.22 -27.14
CA GLY A 252 56.59 -19.97 -26.58
C GLY A 252 57.12 -18.90 -27.53
N ARG A 253 56.21 -18.12 -28.14
CA ARG A 253 56.22 -16.62 -28.22
C ARG A 253 55.04 -16.14 -29.06
N PRO A 254 54.39 -15.00 -28.72
CA PRO A 254 53.29 -14.48 -29.52
C PRO A 254 53.85 -13.82 -30.79
N VAL A 255 53.43 -14.31 -31.96
CA VAL A 255 53.64 -13.60 -33.23
C VAL A 255 52.37 -12.82 -33.53
N ALA A 256 52.51 -11.50 -33.65
CA ALA A 256 51.45 -10.62 -34.11
C ALA A 256 51.14 -10.91 -35.58
N VAL A 257 49.97 -11.45 -35.87
CA VAL A 257 49.50 -11.61 -37.26
C VAL A 257 48.94 -10.27 -37.72
N GLN A 258 49.74 -9.55 -38.52
CA GLN A 258 49.28 -8.43 -39.32
C GLN A 258 48.14 -8.89 -40.25
N ARG A 259 47.01 -8.18 -40.21
CA ARG A 259 45.96 -8.32 -41.22
C ARG A 259 46.41 -7.58 -42.47
N GLN A 260 46.66 -8.29 -43.56
CA GLN A 260 46.59 -7.69 -44.90
C GLN A 260 45.12 -7.68 -45.36
N PRO A 261 44.62 -6.56 -45.89
CA PRO A 261 43.35 -6.54 -46.60
C PRO A 261 43.59 -7.06 -48.02
N VAL A 262 42.91 -8.14 -48.41
CA VAL A 262 42.82 -8.52 -49.82
C VAL A 262 41.56 -7.87 -50.37
N ALA A 263 41.78 -6.96 -51.32
CA ALA A 263 40.76 -6.25 -52.06
C ALA A 263 39.96 -7.21 -52.97
N ASP A 264 38.70 -6.84 -53.19
CA ASP A 264 37.76 -7.47 -54.10
C ASP A 264 38.31 -7.61 -55.51
N ILE A 265 38.15 -8.80 -56.10
CA ILE A 265 38.35 -9.04 -57.52
C ILE A 265 36.95 -9.23 -58.13
N GLU A 266 36.44 -8.20 -58.79
CA GLU A 266 35.45 -8.35 -59.85
C GLU A 266 36.11 -8.09 -61.21
N ARG A 267 36.06 -9.15 -62.04
CA ARG A 267 36.32 -9.27 -63.50
C ARG A 267 37.75 -9.09 -64.03
#